data_AF-A0A7S1N9N1-F1
#
_entry.id   AF-A0A7S1N9N1-F1
#
_cell.length_a   1.000
_cell.length_b   1.000
_cell.length_c   1.000
_cell.angle_alpha   90.00
_cell.angle_beta   90.00
_cell.angle_gamma   90.00
#
_symmetry.space_group_name_H-M   'P 1'
#
loop_
_entity.id
_entity.type
_entity.pdbx_description
1 polymer ?
#
loop_
_entity_poly.entity_id
_entity_poly.type
_entity_poly.pdbx_seq_one_letter_code
_entity_poly.pdbx_strand_id
1 'polypeptide(L)'
;ELACPGADRNCSGHGSCDSLTGDCSCDGNYYTPDCSVLCSPLRCRKEAPELTWAMCNDTTGACTCLNSDSGAGLDGASGHFQGPNCDECVDGFWGNMCNRECMCSNNGF
;
A
#
# COMPACT_ATOMS: atom_id res chain seq x y z
N GLU A 1 27.73 -18.58 -4.33
CA GLU A 1 27.23 -17.33 -4.92
C GLU A 1 25.80 -17.58 -5.37
N LEU A 2 24.83 -16.99 -4.67
CA LEU A 2 23.44 -17.07 -5.07
C LEU A 2 23.13 -15.86 -5.95
N ALA A 3 22.45 -16.07 -7.08
CA ALA A 3 22.09 -14.98 -7.97
C ALA A 3 21.00 -14.12 -7.33
N CYS A 4 21.21 -12.81 -7.34
CA CYS A 4 20.26 -11.84 -6.83
C CYS A 4 18.97 -11.84 -7.66
N PRO A 5 17.79 -11.75 -7.03
CA PRO A 5 16.52 -11.62 -7.73
C PRO A 5 16.43 -10.25 -8.46
N GLY A 6 15.87 -10.28 -9.67
CA GLY A 6 15.79 -9.13 -10.58
C GLY A 6 16.65 -9.30 -11.85
N ALA A 7 16.37 -8.51 -12.88
CA ALA A 7 17.14 -8.55 -14.14
C ALA A 7 18.53 -7.88 -14.00
N ASP A 8 18.66 -6.95 -13.05
CA ASP A 8 19.90 -6.25 -12.73
C ASP A 8 20.58 -6.82 -11.49
N ARG A 9 21.91 -6.76 -11.43
CA ARG A 9 22.73 -7.26 -10.30
C ARG A 9 22.46 -6.57 -8.96
N ASN A 10 21.65 -5.51 -8.96
CA ASN A 10 21.34 -4.67 -7.81
C ASN A 10 19.82 -4.61 -7.56
N CYS A 11 19.15 -5.77 -7.55
CA CYS A 11 17.74 -5.86 -7.15
C CYS A 11 16.86 -4.92 -8.00
N SER A 12 16.84 -5.17 -9.31
CA SER A 12 16.17 -4.31 -10.29
C SER A 12 16.68 -2.85 -10.32
N GLY A 13 17.89 -2.61 -9.82
CA GLY A 13 18.51 -1.28 -9.77
C GLY A 13 18.06 -0.42 -8.59
N HIS A 14 17.29 -0.98 -7.66
CA HIS A 14 16.66 -0.27 -6.54
C HIS A 14 16.99 -0.93 -5.19
N GLY A 15 18.18 -1.48 -5.06
CA GLY A 15 18.66 -2.02 -3.80
C GLY A 15 20.08 -2.54 -3.83
N SER A 16 20.49 -3.06 -2.68
CA SER A 16 21.76 -3.74 -2.48
C SER A 16 21.51 -5.23 -2.27
N CYS A 17 22.15 -6.06 -3.08
CA CYS A 17 22.03 -7.51 -2.95
C CYS A 17 23.11 -8.06 -2.01
N ASP A 18 22.69 -8.91 -1.07
CA ASP A 18 23.61 -9.76 -0.31
C ASP A 18 23.99 -10.99 -1.15
N SER A 19 25.27 -11.07 -1.56
CA SER A 19 25.79 -12.17 -2.39
C SER A 19 25.91 -13.52 -1.66
N LEU A 20 25.77 -13.54 -0.33
CA LEU A 20 25.82 -14.74 0.51
C LEU A 20 24.43 -15.37 0.64
N THR A 21 23.38 -14.57 0.87
CA THR A 21 22.01 -15.07 1.04
C THR A 21 21.16 -14.99 -0.23
N GLY A 22 21.51 -14.10 -1.16
CA GLY A 22 20.71 -13.75 -2.34
C GLY A 22 19.51 -12.86 -2.03
N ASP A 23 19.45 -12.27 -0.82
CA ASP A 23 18.41 -11.33 -0.45
C ASP A 23 18.73 -9.90 -0.90
N CYS A 24 17.68 -9.15 -1.21
CA CYS A 24 17.76 -7.76 -1.61
C CYS A 24 17.34 -6.83 -0.49
N SER A 25 18.25 -5.93 -0.10
CA SER A 25 17.93 -4.78 0.73
C SER A 25 17.50 -3.62 -0.18
N CYS A 26 16.18 -3.42 -0.30
CA CYS A 26 15.63 -2.40 -1.17
C CYS A 26 15.89 -0.97 -0.69
N ASP A 27 16.04 -0.06 -1.64
CA ASP A 27 16.07 1.37 -1.41
C ASP A 27 14.70 1.88 -0.95
N GLY A 28 14.66 3.05 -0.31
CA GLY A 28 13.43 3.60 0.26
C GLY A 28 12.27 3.65 -0.73
N ASN A 29 11.10 3.16 -0.29
CA ASN A 29 9.86 3.01 -1.07
C ASN A 29 9.87 1.92 -2.17
N TYR A 30 10.92 1.11 -2.30
CA TYR A 30 10.90 -0.08 -3.14
C TYR A 30 10.66 -1.34 -2.33
N TYR A 31 9.86 -2.25 -2.89
CA TYR A 31 9.39 -3.46 -2.24
C TYR A 31 9.44 -4.63 -3.23
N THR A 32 9.06 -5.81 -2.75
CA THR A 32 9.25 -7.15 -3.34
C THR A 32 10.65 -7.71 -3.18
N PRO A 33 10.84 -9.04 -3.30
CA PRO A 33 12.16 -9.66 -3.17
C PRO A 33 13.19 -9.13 -4.17
N ASP A 34 12.76 -8.56 -5.28
CA ASP A 34 13.61 -8.01 -6.35
C ASP A 34 13.59 -6.47 -6.41
N CYS A 35 12.97 -5.79 -5.43
CA CYS A 35 12.86 -4.33 -5.33
C CYS A 35 12.29 -3.63 -6.58
N SER A 36 11.50 -4.32 -7.41
CA SER A 36 10.95 -3.74 -8.65
C SER A 36 9.72 -2.88 -8.41
N VAL A 37 9.08 -3.01 -7.24
CA VAL A 37 7.81 -2.34 -6.96
C VAL A 37 8.05 -1.05 -6.18
N LEU A 38 7.93 0.08 -6.87
CA LEU A 38 7.84 1.39 -6.23
C LEU A 38 6.46 1.57 -5.59
N CYS A 39 6.44 1.83 -4.28
CA CYS A 39 5.25 2.18 -3.54
C CYS A 39 4.87 3.62 -3.83
N SER A 40 3.91 3.79 -4.73
CA SER A 40 3.34 5.09 -5.06
C SER A 40 1.83 4.95 -5.27
N PRO A 41 1.04 5.99 -4.93
CA PRO A 41 -0.38 5.98 -5.18
C PRO A 41 -0.70 5.78 -6.69
N LEU A 42 0.08 6.41 -7.57
CA LEU A 42 -0.09 6.28 -9.02
C LEU A 42 0.08 4.84 -9.52
N ARG A 43 1.00 4.06 -8.93
CA ARG A 43 1.15 2.64 -9.28
C ARG A 43 -0.12 1.88 -8.92
N CYS A 44 -0.63 2.06 -7.70
CA CYS A 44 -1.82 1.34 -7.27
C CYS A 44 -3.06 1.70 -8.09
N ARG A 45 -3.21 2.96 -8.51
CA ARG A 45 -4.28 3.35 -9.46
C ARG A 45 -4.17 2.63 -10.80
N LYS A 46 -2.96 2.30 -11.25
CA LYS A 46 -2.71 1.66 -12.53
C LYS A 46 -2.85 0.14 -12.45
N GLU A 47 -2.30 -0.47 -11.40
CA GLU A 47 -2.25 -1.91 -11.19
C GLU A 47 -3.55 -2.48 -10.62
N ALA A 48 -4.26 -1.69 -9.81
CA ALA A 48 -5.51 -2.06 -9.16
C ALA A 48 -6.58 -0.98 -9.40
N PRO A 49 -6.97 -0.76 -10.68
CA PRO A 49 -7.93 0.29 -11.04
C PRO A 49 -9.34 0.06 -10.45
N GLU A 50 -9.67 -1.16 -10.05
CA GLU A 50 -10.90 -1.49 -9.33
C GLU A 50 -10.94 -0.98 -7.88
N LEU A 51 -9.79 -0.65 -7.29
CA LEU A 51 -9.71 -0.17 -5.91
C LEU A 51 -9.88 1.35 -5.88
N THR A 52 -11.06 1.81 -5.49
CA THR A 52 -11.43 3.24 -5.49
C THR A 52 -10.53 4.06 -4.55
N TRP A 53 -10.40 3.61 -3.30
CA TRP A 53 -9.50 4.20 -2.32
C TRP A 53 -8.37 3.23 -1.99
N ALA A 54 -7.44 3.09 -2.94
CA ALA A 54 -6.23 2.30 -2.77
C ALA A 54 -5.10 3.08 -2.09
N MET A 55 -4.33 2.39 -1.27
CA MET A 55 -2.99 2.78 -0.85
C MET A 55 -1.98 1.70 -1.23
N CYS A 56 -0.70 2.03 -1.13
CA CYS A 56 0.35 1.03 -1.14
C CYS A 56 0.75 0.71 0.31
N ASN A 57 0.76 -0.58 0.65
CA ASN A 57 1.21 -1.06 1.95
C ASN A 57 2.75 -0.91 2.05
N ASP A 58 3.21 -0.16 3.03
CA ASP A 58 4.62 0.18 3.29
C ASP A 58 5.46 -0.98 3.85
N THR A 59 4.85 -2.15 4.07
CA THR A 59 5.54 -3.36 4.53
C THR A 59 5.71 -4.36 3.39
N THR A 60 4.73 -4.45 2.48
CA THR A 60 4.66 -5.49 1.44
C THR A 60 4.78 -4.94 0.03
N GLY A 61 4.56 -3.64 -0.18
CA GLY A 61 4.44 -3.02 -1.50
C GLY A 61 3.14 -3.36 -2.24
N ALA A 62 2.25 -4.16 -1.66
CA ALA A 62 0.97 -4.52 -2.27
C ALA A 62 -0.01 -3.34 -2.26
N CYS A 63 -0.93 -3.29 -3.23
CA CYS A 63 -2.02 -2.34 -3.22
C CYS A 63 -3.15 -2.88 -2.35
N THR A 64 -3.56 -2.10 -1.35
CA THR A 64 -4.59 -2.47 -0.37
C THR A 64 -5.54 -1.30 -0.17
N CYS A 65 -6.68 -1.54 0.49
CA CYS A 65 -7.58 -0.44 0.84
C CYS A 65 -6.89 0.56 1.76
N LEU A 66 -7.16 1.85 1.51
CA LEU A 66 -6.76 2.94 2.38
C LEU A 66 -7.43 2.74 3.74
N ASN A 67 -6.61 2.61 4.77
CA ASN A 67 -7.01 2.44 6.16
C ASN A 67 -5.98 3.18 7.01
N SER A 68 -6.09 4.51 7.03
CA SER A 68 -5.14 5.39 7.68
C SER A 68 -5.74 6.77 7.95
N ASP A 69 -5.49 7.27 9.15
CA ASP A 69 -5.79 8.65 9.55
C ASP A 69 -4.81 9.66 8.93
N SER A 70 -3.62 9.20 8.55
CA SER A 70 -2.46 10.04 8.22
C SER A 70 -2.34 10.46 6.76
N GLY A 71 -3.35 10.22 5.92
CA GLY A 71 -3.34 10.66 4.53
C GLY A 71 -2.48 9.78 3.59
N ALA A 72 -2.52 8.46 3.75
CA ALA A 72 -1.71 7.53 2.95
C ALA A 72 -2.32 7.19 1.57
N GLY A 73 -3.50 7.71 1.27
CA GLY A 73 -4.23 7.44 0.02
C GLY A 73 -3.72 8.22 -1.18
N LEU A 74 -4.34 7.96 -2.33
CA LEU A 74 -4.29 8.85 -3.50
C LEU A 74 -4.58 10.29 -3.05
N ASP A 75 -3.71 11.23 -3.44
CA ASP A 75 -3.82 12.66 -3.16
C ASP A 75 -3.76 13.06 -1.66
N GLY A 76 -3.18 12.22 -0.81
CA GLY A 76 -3.05 12.52 0.63
C GLY A 76 -4.36 12.30 1.41
N ALA A 77 -5.31 11.56 0.84
CA ALA A 77 -6.59 11.28 1.48
C ALA A 77 -6.41 10.36 2.69
N SER A 78 -7.08 10.71 3.79
CA SER A 78 -7.27 9.87 4.97
C SER A 78 -8.63 9.16 4.90
N GLY A 79 -8.71 7.96 5.43
CA GLY A 79 -9.97 7.22 5.53
C GLY A 79 -9.77 5.74 5.83
N HIS A 80 -10.86 5.07 6.17
CA HIS A 80 -10.90 3.66 6.57
C HIS A 80 -11.85 2.90 5.65
N PHE A 81 -11.30 2.38 4.57
CA PHE A 81 -12.02 1.69 3.51
C PHE A 81 -11.76 0.18 3.56
N GLN A 82 -12.76 -0.59 3.13
CA GLN A 82 -12.73 -2.04 3.01
C GLN A 82 -13.55 -2.50 1.80
N GLY A 83 -13.68 -3.83 1.66
CA GLY A 83 -14.42 -4.45 0.58
C GLY A 83 -13.54 -4.74 -0.63
N PRO A 84 -14.08 -5.47 -1.63
CA PRO A 84 -13.32 -5.91 -2.79
C PRO A 84 -12.86 -4.76 -3.69
N ASN A 85 -13.55 -3.62 -3.66
CA ASN A 85 -13.24 -2.43 -4.48
C ASN A 85 -12.76 -1.25 -3.63
N CYS A 86 -12.50 -1.47 -2.34
CA CYS A 86 -12.13 -0.42 -1.39
C CYS A 86 -13.06 0.80 -1.47
N ASP A 87 -14.37 0.58 -1.52
CA ASP A 87 -15.42 1.59 -1.69
C ASP A 87 -16.44 1.60 -0.54
N GLU A 88 -16.25 0.71 0.44
CA GLU A 88 -17.07 0.60 1.64
C GLU A 88 -16.30 1.09 2.86
N CYS A 89 -16.97 1.67 3.85
CA CYS A 89 -16.32 2.02 5.10
C CYS A 89 -16.08 0.80 5.98
N VAL A 90 -14.95 0.76 6.68
CA VAL A 90 -14.73 -0.19 7.76
C VAL A 90 -15.79 0.01 8.85
N ASP A 91 -16.19 -1.08 9.51
CA ASP A 91 -17.09 -1.02 10.66
C ASP A 91 -16.61 0.03 11.68
N GLY A 92 -17.53 0.90 12.09
CA GLY A 92 -17.22 2.01 12.99
C GLY A 92 -16.75 3.30 12.30
N PHE A 93 -16.68 3.33 10.97
CA PHE A 93 -16.43 4.55 10.20
C PHE A 93 -17.59 4.86 9.23
N TRP A 94 -17.77 6.14 8.92
CA TRP A 94 -18.83 6.58 8.01
C TRP A 94 -18.46 7.85 7.24
N GLY A 95 -19.33 8.21 6.30
CA GLY A 95 -19.19 9.37 5.43
C GLY A 95 -18.54 9.06 4.09
N ASN A 96 -18.50 10.06 3.21
CA ASN A 96 -18.03 9.88 1.84
C ASN A 96 -16.52 9.59 1.72
N MET A 97 -15.75 9.87 2.77
CA MET A 97 -14.32 9.56 2.84
C MET A 97 -14.00 8.52 3.93
N CYS A 98 -15.03 7.90 4.53
CA CYS A 98 -14.86 6.93 5.63
C CYS A 98 -13.87 7.37 6.72
N ASN A 99 -13.83 8.67 7.02
CA ASN A 99 -12.86 9.30 7.92
C ASN A 99 -13.54 9.88 9.17
N ARG A 100 -14.82 9.54 9.39
CA ARG A 100 -15.54 9.92 10.59
C ARG A 100 -15.81 8.67 11.40
N GLU A 101 -15.35 8.66 12.65
CA GLU A 101 -15.71 7.61 13.60
C GLU A 101 -17.21 7.68 13.92
N CYS A 102 -17.86 6.53 13.89
CA CYS A 102 -19.17 6.32 14.46
C CYS A 102 -19.03 6.37 15.99
N MET A 103 -19.15 7.56 16.58
CA MET A 103 -19.26 7.68 18.03
C MET A 103 -20.62 7.14 18.47
N CYS A 104 -20.67 5.88 18.91
CA CYS A 104 -21.85 5.24 19.51
C CYS A 104 -22.23 5.83 20.88
N SER A 105 -22.19 7.15 21.06
CA SER A 105 -22.42 7.82 22.34
C SER A 105 -23.80 8.46 22.51
N ASN A 106 -24.74 8.37 21.54
CA ASN A 106 -26.18 8.53 21.81
C ASN A 106 -27.07 8.26 20.58
N ASN A 107 -27.61 7.03 20.48
CA ASN A 107 -28.75 6.62 19.65
C ASN A 107 -28.58 6.74 18.13
N GLY A 108 -28.37 5.59 17.47
CA GLY A 108 -28.55 5.46 16.03
C GLY A 108 -29.97 5.86 15.61
N PHE A 109 -30.07 6.53 14.46
CA PHE A 109 -31.32 6.69 13.72
C PHE A 109 -31.65 5.40 12.97
#